data_AF-A0A4Z2D255-F1
#
_entry.id   AF-A0A4Z2D255-F1
#
_cell.length_a   1.000
_cell.length_b   1.000
_cell.length_c   1.000
_cell.angle_alpha   90.00
_cell.angle_beta   90.00
_cell.angle_gamma   90.00
#
_symmetry.space_group_name_H-M   'P 1'
#
loop_
_entity.id
_entity.type
_entity.pdbx_description
1 polymer ?
#
loop_
_entity_poly.entity_id
_entity_poly.type
_entity_poly.pdbx_seq_one_letter_code
_entity_poly.pdbx_strand_id
1 'polypeptide(L)'
;MFSDCCHELLGHVPMLADPKFARFSQEIGLASLGTSDDEIKKLSTCYIFTIEFGLCRQENQLRAYGAGLLSSVAELQYALSDKAVIKPFIPMEVINEECLVTTFQNGYFETSSFEDATHKMREFVRTIRRPFDVRYNPYTQSIEIIESPGSVANLIQDLQFELTTINESLLKMSKEVTNQEFTTEEFVAENQSDDLT
;
A
#
# COMPACT_ATOMS: atom_id res chain seq x y z
N MET A 1 -24.79 -5.67 3.65
CA MET A 1 -24.13 -5.91 4.94
C MET A 1 -24.30 -4.63 5.74
N PHE A 2 -24.96 -4.67 6.91
CA PHE A 2 -24.94 -3.51 7.81
C PHE A 2 -23.65 -3.64 8.61
N SER A 3 -22.66 -2.78 8.33
CA SER A 3 -21.42 -2.76 9.10
C SER A 3 -21.75 -2.36 10.55
N ASP A 4 -21.38 -3.21 11.50
CA ASP A 4 -21.46 -2.94 12.93
C ASP A 4 -20.06 -2.63 13.49
N CYS A 5 -19.98 -2.19 14.75
CA CYS A 5 -18.68 -1.89 15.36
C CYS A 5 -17.74 -3.11 15.39
N CYS A 6 -18.25 -4.34 15.42
CA CYS A 6 -17.42 -5.54 15.41
C CYS A 6 -16.69 -5.67 14.06
N HIS A 7 -17.40 -5.46 12.95
CA HIS A 7 -16.81 -5.45 11.61
C HIS A 7 -15.69 -4.41 11.48
N GLU A 8 -15.93 -3.18 11.94
CA GLU A 8 -14.94 -2.11 11.85
C GLU A 8 -13.69 -2.41 12.69
N LEU A 9 -13.88 -2.80 13.97
CA LEU A 9 -12.79 -2.99 14.92
C LEU A 9 -11.98 -4.27 14.67
N LEU A 10 -12.62 -5.34 14.20
CA LEU A 10 -11.96 -6.64 13.98
C LEU A 10 -11.50 -6.83 12.54
N GLY A 11 -12.21 -6.22 11.58
CA GLY A 11 -11.90 -6.32 10.16
C GLY A 11 -10.95 -5.22 9.68
N HIS A 12 -11.37 -3.96 9.75
CA HIS A 12 -10.64 -2.85 9.14
C HIS A 12 -9.46 -2.35 9.98
N VAL A 13 -9.68 -2.09 11.27
CA VAL A 13 -8.70 -1.43 12.14
C VAL A 13 -7.34 -2.16 12.16
N PRO A 14 -7.26 -3.50 12.27
CA PRO A 14 -5.97 -4.19 12.28
C PRO A 14 -5.20 -4.01 10.97
N MET A 15 -5.90 -3.98 9.83
CA MET A 15 -5.28 -3.82 8.53
C MET A 15 -4.82 -2.38 8.29
N LEU A 16 -5.55 -1.39 8.78
CA LEU A 16 -5.17 0.03 8.70
C LEU A 16 -3.94 0.38 9.56
N ALA A 17 -3.54 -0.50 10.49
CA ALA A 17 -2.29 -0.36 11.21
C ALA A 17 -1.05 -0.70 10.36
N ASP A 18 -1.21 -1.42 9.24
CA ASP A 18 -0.14 -1.66 8.28
C ASP A 18 0.02 -0.47 7.32
N PRO A 19 1.21 0.17 7.25
CA PRO A 19 1.40 1.35 6.39
C PRO A 19 1.17 1.10 4.89
N LYS A 20 1.43 -0.12 4.41
CA LYS A 20 1.30 -0.46 2.99
C LYS A 20 -0.18 -0.59 2.63
N PHE A 21 -0.95 -1.24 3.50
CA PHE A 21 -2.40 -1.34 3.36
C PHE A 21 -3.10 0.01 3.53
N ALA A 22 -2.68 0.84 4.50
CA ALA A 22 -3.20 2.18 4.68
C ALA A 22 -2.96 3.06 3.43
N ARG A 23 -1.76 2.97 2.84
CA ARG A 23 -1.44 3.65 1.58
C ARG A 23 -2.30 3.15 0.42
N PHE A 24 -2.48 1.83 0.30
CA PHE A 24 -3.36 1.25 -0.71
C PHE A 24 -4.79 1.77 -0.58
N SER A 25 -5.33 1.79 0.65
CA SER A 25 -6.68 2.30 0.95
C SER A 25 -6.81 3.78 0.60
N GLN A 26 -5.78 4.58 0.92
CA GLN A 26 -5.74 5.99 0.57
C GLN A 26 -5.76 6.21 -0.94
N GLU A 27 -5.05 5.41 -1.73
CA GLU A 27 -5.03 5.59 -3.19
C GLU A 27 -6.39 5.37 -3.85
N ILE A 28 -7.20 4.44 -3.34
CA ILE A 28 -8.57 4.27 -3.82
C ILE A 28 -9.41 5.53 -3.52
N GLY A 29 -9.27 6.08 -2.31
CA GLY A 29 -9.97 7.31 -1.92
C GLY A 29 -9.54 8.51 -2.76
N LEU A 30 -8.23 8.73 -2.94
CA LEU A 30 -7.71 9.82 -3.78
C LEU A 30 -8.15 9.69 -5.23
N ALA A 31 -8.21 8.46 -5.75
CA ALA A 31 -8.68 8.20 -7.11
C ALA A 31 -10.16 8.55 -7.33
N SER A 32 -11.00 8.50 -6.29
CA SER A 32 -12.43 8.84 -6.40
C SER A 32 -12.69 10.35 -6.48
N LEU A 33 -11.71 11.19 -6.17
CA LEU A 33 -11.92 12.64 -6.15
C LEU A 33 -12.02 13.19 -7.57
N GLY A 34 -13.14 13.86 -7.88
CA GLY A 34 -13.36 14.52 -9.16
C GLY A 34 -13.68 13.57 -10.32
N THR A 35 -14.11 12.33 -10.04
CA THR A 35 -14.52 11.35 -11.05
C THR A 35 -16.05 11.27 -11.17
N SER A 36 -16.55 10.60 -12.22
CA SER A 36 -17.99 10.40 -12.41
C SER A 36 -18.52 9.26 -11.55
N ASP A 37 -19.83 9.21 -11.32
CA ASP A 37 -20.49 8.14 -10.57
C ASP A 37 -20.19 6.73 -11.12
N ASP A 38 -20.05 6.60 -12.44
CA ASP A 38 -19.71 5.31 -13.07
C ASP A 38 -18.27 4.87 -12.74
N GLU A 39 -17.33 5.81 -12.65
CA GLU A 39 -15.96 5.52 -12.23
C GLU A 39 -15.87 5.27 -10.72
N ILE A 40 -16.68 5.98 -9.91
CA ILE A 40 -16.84 5.72 -8.47
C ILE A 40 -17.36 4.30 -8.24
N LYS A 41 -18.34 3.83 -9.01
CA LYS A 41 -18.82 2.44 -8.92
C LYS A 41 -17.71 1.44 -9.20
N LYS A 42 -16.90 1.65 -10.25
CA LYS A 42 -15.75 0.76 -10.55
C LYS A 42 -14.73 0.75 -9.41
N LEU A 43 -14.38 1.92 -8.86
CA LEU A 43 -13.50 2.04 -7.70
C LEU A 43 -14.08 1.35 -6.46
N SER A 44 -15.39 1.47 -6.25
CA SER A 44 -16.11 0.77 -5.18
C SER A 44 -16.08 -0.75 -5.36
N THR A 45 -16.22 -1.26 -6.57
CA THR A 45 -16.05 -2.69 -6.85
C THR A 45 -14.63 -3.16 -6.51
N CYS A 46 -13.59 -2.39 -6.92
CA CYS A 46 -12.22 -2.68 -6.52
C CYS A 46 -12.04 -2.66 -5.00
N TYR A 47 -12.62 -1.69 -4.30
CA TYR A 47 -12.62 -1.62 -2.83
C TYR A 47 -13.22 -2.88 -2.20
N ILE A 48 -14.39 -3.31 -2.67
CA ILE A 48 -15.07 -4.51 -2.16
C ILE A 48 -14.19 -5.75 -2.36
N PHE A 49 -13.68 -5.98 -3.57
CA PHE A 49 -12.91 -7.19 -3.85
C PHE A 49 -11.45 -7.13 -3.37
N THR A 50 -11.06 -6.08 -2.65
CA THR A 50 -9.77 -5.97 -1.97
C THR A 50 -9.95 -5.74 -0.47
N ILE A 51 -10.37 -4.54 -0.08
CA ILE A 51 -10.49 -4.15 1.32
C ILE A 51 -11.57 -4.93 2.07
N GLU A 52 -12.66 -5.34 1.43
CA GLU A 52 -13.71 -6.15 2.08
C GLU A 52 -13.47 -7.67 1.97
N PHE A 53 -13.15 -8.15 0.77
CA PHE A 53 -13.09 -9.60 0.47
C PHE A 53 -11.78 -10.04 -0.18
N GLY A 54 -10.71 -9.28 -0.01
CA GLY A 54 -9.40 -9.58 -0.58
C GLY A 54 -8.65 -10.69 0.14
N LEU A 55 -7.89 -11.45 -0.66
CA LEU A 55 -6.99 -12.50 -0.22
C LEU A 55 -5.54 -12.13 -0.58
N CYS A 56 -4.57 -12.67 0.15
CA CYS A 56 -3.17 -12.52 -0.20
C CYS A 56 -2.44 -13.87 -0.09
N ARG A 57 -1.29 -13.98 -0.77
CA ARG A 57 -0.41 -15.14 -0.64
C ARG A 57 0.83 -14.74 0.14
N GLN A 58 0.99 -15.30 1.34
CA GLN A 58 2.15 -15.10 2.20
C GLN A 58 2.83 -16.45 2.42
N GLU A 59 4.13 -16.54 2.17
CA GLU A 59 4.90 -17.78 2.34
C GLU A 59 4.28 -18.98 1.60
N ASN A 60 3.77 -18.72 0.39
CA ASN A 60 3.06 -19.71 -0.44
C ASN A 60 1.73 -20.23 0.16
N GLN A 61 1.23 -19.62 1.24
CA GLN A 61 -0.06 -19.92 1.84
C GLN A 61 -1.07 -18.83 1.54
N LEU A 62 -2.31 -19.24 1.25
CA LEU A 62 -3.42 -18.33 1.07
C LEU A 62 -3.89 -17.80 2.44
N ARG A 63 -4.02 -16.49 2.55
CA ARG A 63 -4.46 -15.78 3.75
C ARG A 63 -5.54 -14.76 3.36
N ALA A 64 -6.44 -14.46 4.30
CA ALA A 64 -7.42 -13.41 4.11
C ALA A 64 -6.92 -12.12 4.77
N TYR A 65 -7.23 -10.99 4.13
CA TYR A 65 -7.03 -9.67 4.72
C TYR A 65 -8.27 -8.78 4.63
N GLY A 66 -9.24 -9.14 3.79
CA GLY A 66 -10.48 -8.37 3.66
C GLY A 66 -11.27 -8.31 4.96
N ALA A 67 -11.76 -7.12 5.33
CA ALA A 67 -12.48 -6.87 6.57
C ALA A 67 -13.76 -7.71 6.69
N GLY A 68 -14.52 -7.87 5.60
CA GLY A 68 -15.68 -8.75 5.52
C GLY A 68 -15.34 -10.21 5.82
N LEU A 69 -14.19 -10.70 5.34
CA LEU A 69 -13.70 -12.04 5.67
C LEU A 69 -13.27 -12.14 7.13
N LEU A 70 -12.48 -11.18 7.63
CA LEU A 70 -11.96 -11.19 8.99
C LEU A 70 -13.05 -11.06 10.06
N SER A 71 -14.19 -10.44 9.72
CA SER A 71 -15.34 -10.28 10.60
C SER A 71 -16.40 -11.39 10.46
N SER A 72 -16.30 -12.27 9.45
CA SER A 72 -17.24 -13.34 9.17
C SER A 72 -16.56 -14.71 9.17
N VAL A 73 -16.69 -15.46 10.26
CA VAL A 73 -16.08 -16.80 10.41
C VAL A 73 -16.52 -17.76 9.30
N ALA A 74 -17.79 -17.73 8.92
CA ALA A 74 -18.33 -18.63 7.90
C ALA A 74 -17.76 -18.33 6.51
N GLU A 75 -17.69 -17.05 6.15
CA GLU A 75 -17.19 -16.64 4.83
C GLU A 75 -15.67 -16.77 4.74
N LEU A 76 -14.94 -16.52 5.84
CA LEU A 76 -13.51 -16.80 5.94
C LEU A 76 -13.20 -18.28 5.68
N GLN A 77 -13.93 -19.20 6.32
CA GLN A 77 -13.75 -20.63 6.12
C GLN A 77 -14.06 -21.04 4.66
N TYR A 78 -15.09 -20.43 4.07
CA TYR A 78 -15.43 -20.68 2.67
C TYR A 78 -14.35 -20.18 1.71
N ALA A 79 -13.90 -18.93 1.86
CA ALA A 79 -12.91 -18.29 0.99
C ALA A 79 -11.54 -18.99 1.00
N LEU A 80 -11.19 -19.66 2.12
CA LEU A 80 -9.95 -20.44 2.26
C LEU A 80 -10.14 -21.94 1.95
N SER A 81 -11.33 -22.36 1.54
CA SER A 81 -11.60 -23.75 1.17
C SER A 81 -11.34 -24.03 -0.31
N ASP A 82 -11.18 -25.30 -0.68
CA ASP A 82 -11.03 -25.74 -2.08
C ASP A 82 -12.26 -25.47 -2.97
N LYS A 83 -13.37 -25.00 -2.38
CA LYS A 83 -14.62 -24.68 -3.11
C LYS A 83 -14.64 -23.26 -3.64
N ALA A 84 -13.82 -22.36 -3.07
CA ALA A 84 -13.80 -20.95 -3.47
C ALA A 84 -13.05 -20.78 -4.79
N VAL A 85 -13.60 -19.94 -5.68
CA VAL A 85 -12.91 -19.54 -6.91
C VAL A 85 -11.97 -18.38 -6.57
N ILE A 86 -10.66 -18.61 -6.70
CA ILE A 86 -9.64 -17.61 -6.42
C ILE A 86 -9.00 -17.18 -7.74
N LYS A 87 -8.99 -15.88 -8.01
CA LYS A 87 -8.42 -15.26 -9.21
C LYS A 87 -7.33 -14.27 -8.81
N PRO A 88 -6.34 -13.97 -9.67
CA PRO A 88 -5.40 -12.89 -9.41
C PRO A 88 -6.12 -11.53 -9.40
N PHE A 89 -5.74 -10.64 -8.49
CA PHE A 89 -6.25 -9.28 -8.50
C PHE A 89 -5.76 -8.51 -9.73
N ILE A 90 -6.70 -8.20 -10.61
CA ILE A 90 -6.54 -7.38 -11.82
C ILE A 90 -7.71 -6.38 -11.85
N PRO A 91 -7.48 -5.08 -11.58
CA PRO A 91 -8.56 -4.10 -11.45
C PRO A 91 -9.53 -4.08 -12.64
N MET A 92 -9.01 -4.18 -13.87
CA MET A 92 -9.83 -4.18 -15.10
C MET A 92 -10.79 -5.37 -15.23
N GLU A 93 -10.48 -6.50 -14.58
CA GLU A 93 -11.36 -7.66 -14.53
C GLU A 93 -12.35 -7.54 -13.38
N VAL A 94 -11.84 -7.13 -12.21
CA VAL A 94 -12.61 -6.97 -10.96
C VAL A 94 -13.79 -6.02 -11.11
N ILE A 95 -13.64 -4.91 -11.86
CA ILE A 95 -14.72 -3.93 -12.03
C ILE A 95 -16.00 -4.49 -12.68
N ASN A 96 -15.94 -5.66 -13.31
CA ASN A 96 -17.08 -6.31 -13.94
C ASN A 96 -17.77 -7.32 -13.01
N GLU A 97 -17.21 -7.57 -11.82
CA GLU A 97 -17.76 -8.52 -10.86
C GLU A 97 -18.90 -7.90 -10.04
N GLU A 98 -19.90 -8.72 -9.72
CA GLU A 98 -21.05 -8.32 -8.91
C GLU A 98 -20.81 -8.68 -7.45
N CYS A 99 -20.98 -7.69 -6.56
CA CYS A 99 -20.94 -7.92 -5.12
C CYS A 99 -22.25 -8.55 -4.65
N LEU A 100 -22.16 -9.74 -4.05
CA LEU A 100 -23.31 -10.44 -3.48
C LEU A 100 -23.49 -10.05 -2.02
N VAL A 101 -24.67 -9.53 -1.68
CA VAL A 101 -24.94 -9.02 -0.32
C VAL A 101 -25.52 -10.10 0.59
N THR A 102 -26.19 -11.10 0.03
CA THR A 102 -26.98 -12.11 0.76
C THR A 102 -26.34 -13.49 0.79
N THR A 103 -25.34 -13.74 -0.05
CA THR A 103 -24.63 -15.00 -0.20
C THR A 103 -23.13 -14.76 -0.24
N PHE A 104 -22.33 -15.82 -0.09
CA PHE A 104 -20.88 -15.74 -0.28
C PHE A 104 -20.54 -15.24 -1.69
N GLN A 105 -19.40 -14.56 -1.82
CA GLN A 105 -18.94 -14.08 -3.11
C GLN A 105 -18.68 -15.24 -4.09
N ASN A 106 -18.99 -15.00 -5.37
CA ASN A 106 -18.75 -15.96 -6.44
C ASN A 106 -17.26 -16.19 -6.72
N GLY A 107 -16.43 -15.19 -6.43
CA GLY A 107 -14.99 -15.26 -6.60
C GLY A 107 -14.28 -14.30 -5.65
N TYR A 108 -13.06 -14.68 -5.28
CA TYR A 108 -12.17 -13.89 -4.44
C TYR A 108 -10.90 -13.57 -5.21
N PHE A 109 -10.29 -12.44 -4.89
CA PHE A 109 -9.13 -11.94 -5.61
C PHE A 109 -7.90 -11.94 -4.72
N GLU A 110 -6.84 -12.63 -5.17
CA GLU A 110 -5.58 -12.68 -4.46
C GLU A 110 -4.59 -11.62 -4.94
N THR A 111 -3.99 -10.90 -3.98
CA THR A 111 -2.91 -9.94 -4.20
C THR A 111 -1.58 -10.53 -3.79
N SER A 112 -0.55 -10.38 -4.63
CA SER A 112 0.82 -10.84 -4.35
C SER A 112 1.46 -10.04 -3.20
N SER A 113 1.27 -8.72 -3.20
CA SER A 113 1.66 -7.80 -2.13
C SER A 113 0.80 -6.54 -2.19
N PHE A 114 0.77 -5.76 -1.11
CA PHE A 114 0.04 -4.48 -1.10
C PHE A 114 0.70 -3.44 -2.01
N GLU A 115 2.01 -3.52 -2.21
CA GLU A 115 2.73 -2.68 -3.17
C GLU A 115 2.32 -3.01 -4.62
N ASP A 116 2.20 -4.29 -4.97
CA ASP A 116 1.70 -4.73 -6.28
C ASP A 116 0.25 -4.27 -6.49
N ALA A 117 -0.61 -4.45 -5.48
CA ALA A 117 -2.00 -3.98 -5.52
C ALA A 117 -2.06 -2.46 -5.71
N THR A 118 -1.23 -1.71 -5.00
CA THR A 118 -1.12 -0.24 -5.12
C THR A 118 -0.66 0.16 -6.52
N HIS A 119 0.34 -0.53 -7.07
CA HIS A 119 0.83 -0.26 -8.42
C HIS A 119 -0.26 -0.53 -9.47
N LYS A 120 -0.93 -1.69 -9.41
CA LYS A 120 -2.04 -2.04 -10.29
C LYS A 120 -3.19 -1.05 -10.21
N MET A 121 -3.54 -0.59 -9.00
CA MET A 121 -4.55 0.44 -8.84
C MET A 121 -4.11 1.77 -9.45
N ARG A 122 -2.85 2.19 -9.32
CA ARG A 122 -2.36 3.41 -10.00
C ARG A 122 -2.45 3.31 -11.52
N GLU A 123 -2.11 2.15 -12.10
CA GLU A 123 -2.28 1.92 -13.54
C GLU A 123 -3.75 1.99 -13.96
N PHE A 124 -4.64 1.38 -13.17
CA PHE A 124 -6.08 1.47 -13.40
C PHE A 124 -6.58 2.93 -13.33
N VAL A 125 -6.16 3.69 -12.32
CA VAL A 125 -6.57 5.09 -12.11
C VAL A 125 -6.14 5.99 -13.26
N ARG A 126 -5.03 5.71 -13.95
CA ARG A 126 -4.65 6.43 -15.18
C ARG A 126 -5.66 6.28 -16.33
N THR A 127 -6.47 5.22 -16.31
CA THR A 127 -7.53 5.02 -17.31
C THR A 127 -8.80 5.82 -17.00
N ILE A 128 -8.94 6.28 -15.76
CA ILE A 128 -10.07 7.07 -15.29
C ILE A 128 -9.93 8.50 -15.79
N ARG A 129 -10.99 9.04 -16.41
CA ARG A 129 -11.00 10.43 -16.86
C ARG A 129 -11.25 11.35 -15.67
N ARG A 130 -10.27 12.20 -15.36
CA ARG A 130 -10.40 13.30 -14.39
C ARG A 130 -9.80 14.59 -14.93
N PRO A 131 -10.35 15.77 -14.56
CA PRO A 131 -9.89 17.05 -15.06
C PRO A 131 -8.55 17.52 -14.44
N PHE A 132 -8.17 16.98 -13.28
CA PHE A 132 -6.95 17.33 -12.55
C PHE A 132 -6.44 16.14 -11.75
N ASP A 133 -5.16 16.19 -11.35
CA ASP A 133 -4.61 15.25 -10.38
C ASP A 133 -4.70 15.82 -8.96
N VAL A 134 -4.57 14.96 -7.96
CA VAL A 134 -4.67 15.34 -6.54
C VAL A 134 -3.49 14.76 -5.75
N ARG A 135 -3.09 15.48 -4.70
CA ARG A 135 -2.12 15.03 -3.70
C ARG A 135 -2.69 15.25 -2.31
N TYR A 136 -2.44 14.30 -1.41
CA TYR A 136 -2.69 14.51 0.01
C TYR A 136 -1.50 15.22 0.67
N ASN A 137 -1.75 16.31 1.37
CA ASN A 137 -0.79 16.98 2.23
C ASN A 137 -0.95 16.49 3.68
N PRO A 138 0.01 15.72 4.23
CA PRO A 138 -0.11 15.16 5.58
C PRO A 138 0.07 16.20 6.70
N TYR A 139 0.70 17.35 6.43
CA TYR A 139 0.95 18.39 7.43
C TYR A 139 -0.30 19.23 7.70
N THR A 140 -1.09 19.52 6.68
CA THR A 140 -2.34 20.29 6.77
C THR A 140 -3.59 19.40 6.74
N GLN A 141 -3.42 18.09 6.50
CA GLN A 141 -4.51 17.13 6.32
C GLN A 141 -5.50 17.56 5.23
N SER A 142 -4.98 18.10 4.12
CA SER A 142 -5.79 18.64 3.01
C SER A 142 -5.47 18.00 1.67
N ILE A 143 -6.38 18.15 0.71
CA ILE A 143 -6.15 17.75 -0.68
C ILE A 143 -5.67 18.96 -1.48
N GLU A 144 -4.51 18.80 -2.12
CA GLU A 144 -3.94 19.75 -3.07
C GLU A 144 -4.30 19.32 -4.49
N ILE A 145 -4.84 20.25 -5.28
CA ILE A 145 -5.17 20.03 -6.69
C ILE A 145 -3.93 20.37 -7.53
N ILE A 146 -3.54 19.44 -8.38
CA ILE A 146 -2.42 19.58 -9.33
C ILE A 146 -3.03 19.88 -10.70
N GLU A 147 -3.13 21.18 -11.01
CA GLU A 147 -3.77 21.67 -12.25
C GLU A 147 -2.90 22.69 -13.01
N SER A 148 -1.79 23.15 -12.42
CA SER A 148 -0.95 24.20 -12.99
C SER A 148 0.55 23.89 -12.90
N PRO A 149 1.39 24.45 -13.79
CA PRO A 149 2.85 24.33 -13.68
C PRO A 149 3.40 24.79 -12.32
N GLY A 150 2.78 25.79 -11.69
CA GLY A 150 3.15 26.24 -10.34
C GLY A 150 2.89 25.19 -9.26
N SER A 151 1.74 24.51 -9.31
CA SER A 151 1.44 23.39 -8.39
C SER A 151 2.42 22.23 -8.55
N VAL A 152 2.85 21.94 -9.78
CA VAL A 152 3.88 20.92 -10.07
C VAL A 152 5.26 21.36 -9.56
N ALA A 153 5.62 22.64 -9.73
CA ALA A 153 6.89 23.17 -9.23
C ALA A 153 7.01 23.06 -7.71
N ASN A 154 5.94 23.36 -6.96
CA ASN A 154 5.91 23.19 -5.50
C ASN A 154 6.15 21.74 -5.10
N LEU A 155 5.51 20.77 -5.78
CA LEU A 155 5.74 19.35 -5.54
C LEU A 155 7.19 18.93 -5.80
N ILE A 156 7.79 19.43 -6.89
CA ILE A 156 9.20 19.16 -7.20
C ILE A 156 10.11 19.73 -6.12
N GLN A 157 9.80 20.93 -5.61
CA GLN A 157 10.58 21.55 -4.53
C GLN A 157 10.52 20.75 -3.23
N ASP A 158 9.35 20.25 -2.85
CA ASP A 158 9.20 19.36 -1.68
C ASP A 158 10.03 18.09 -1.84
N LEU A 159 9.95 17.45 -3.02
CA LEU A 159 10.74 16.25 -3.32
C LEU A 159 12.25 16.53 -3.30
N GLN A 160 12.69 17.70 -3.76
CA GLN A 160 14.08 18.11 -3.67
C GLN A 160 14.55 18.20 -2.22
N PHE A 161 13.75 18.77 -1.31
CA PHE A 161 14.07 18.84 0.11
C PHE A 161 14.21 17.44 0.75
N GLU A 162 13.30 16.53 0.42
CA GLU A 162 13.39 15.13 0.86
C GLU A 162 14.65 14.45 0.33
N LEU A 163 14.96 14.62 -0.97
CA LEU A 163 16.17 14.07 -1.59
C LEU A 163 17.46 14.64 -1.00
N THR A 164 17.50 15.93 -0.67
CA THR A 164 18.64 16.53 0.04
C THR A 164 18.85 15.87 1.40
N THR A 165 17.78 15.65 2.16
CA THR A 165 17.84 14.97 3.47
C THR A 165 18.37 13.55 3.34
N ILE A 166 17.93 12.82 2.32
CA ILE A 166 18.42 11.47 2.01
C ILE A 166 19.91 11.51 1.67
N ASN A 167 20.33 12.44 0.80
CA ASN A 167 21.72 12.57 0.40
C ASN A 167 22.65 12.92 1.58
N GLU A 168 22.23 13.84 2.45
CA GLU A 168 22.97 14.16 3.67
C GLU A 168 23.10 12.96 4.62
N SER A 169 22.03 12.17 4.74
CA SER A 169 22.04 10.95 5.56
C SER A 169 23.01 9.90 5.00
N LEU A 170 23.01 9.70 3.67
CA LEU A 170 23.95 8.81 2.99
C LEU A 170 25.41 9.25 3.17
N LEU A 171 25.69 10.56 3.08
CA LEU A 171 27.03 11.10 3.29
C LEU A 171 27.52 10.95 4.74
N LYS A 172 26.63 11.01 5.73
CA LYS A 172 26.99 10.75 7.14
C LYS A 172 27.33 9.27 7.34
N MET A 173 26.50 8.37 6.79
CA MET A 173 26.75 6.93 6.87
C MET A 173 28.05 6.52 6.18
N SER A 174 28.39 7.11 5.02
CA SER A 174 29.65 6.79 4.33
C SER A 174 30.88 7.22 5.12
N LYS A 175 30.84 8.38 5.78
CA LYS A 175 31.92 8.84 6.67
C LYS A 175 32.09 7.96 7.90
N GLU A 176 30.99 7.44 8.45
CA GLU A 176 31.04 6.50 9.58
C GLU A 176 31.65 5.16 9.18
N VAL A 177 31.35 4.65 7.97
CA VAL A 177 31.98 3.43 7.42
C VAL A 177 33.48 3.63 7.20
N THR A 178 33.91 4.77 6.64
CA THR A 178 35.34 5.07 6.46
C THR A 178 36.09 5.24 7.78
N ASN A 179 35.44 5.81 8.82
CA ASN A 179 36.04 5.92 10.16
C ASN A 179 36.10 4.58 10.90
N GLN A 180 35.14 3.66 10.67
CA GLN A 180 35.20 2.30 11.25
C GLN A 180 36.35 1.47 10.66
N GLU A 181 36.61 1.56 9.35
CA GLU A 181 37.74 0.89 8.71
C GLU A 181 39.10 1.40 9.24
N PHE A 182 39.23 2.71 9.47
CA PHE A 182 40.44 3.30 10.07
C PHE A 182 40.68 2.84 11.52
N THR A 183 39.62 2.63 12.32
CA THR A 183 39.77 2.15 13.70
C THR A 183 40.20 0.68 13.82
N THR A 184 39.96 -0.15 12.79
CA THR A 184 40.44 -1.55 12.76
C THR A 184 41.91 -1.70 12.38
N GLU A 185 42.51 -0.74 11.66
CA GLU A 185 43.94 -0.78 11.31
C GLU A 185 44.85 -0.29 12.45
N GLU A 186 44.38 0.60 13.34
CA GLU A 186 45.16 1.04 14.51
C GLU A 186 45.39 -0.07 15.56
N PHE A 187 44.53 -1.10 15.61
CA PHE A 187 44.73 -2.23 16.54
C PHE A 187 45.83 -3.23 16.11
N VAL A 188 46.26 -3.17 14.84
CA VAL A 188 47.34 -4.03 14.31
C VAL A 188 48.72 -3.36 14.44
N ALA A 189 48.78 -2.03 14.47
CA ALA A 189 50.03 -1.28 14.59
C ALA A 189 50.60 -1.24 16.02
N GLU A 190 49.76 -1.30 17.06
CA GLU A 190 50.22 -1.30 18.47
C GLU A 190 50.75 -2.66 18.96
N ASN A 191 50.57 -3.75 18.21
CA ASN A 191 51.03 -5.10 18.62
C ASN A 191 52.29 -5.60 17.90
N GLN A 192 53.02 -4.73 17.17
CA GLN A 192 54.28 -5.10 16.50
C GLN A 192 55.54 -4.41 17.05
N SER A 193 55.44 -3.66 18.15
CA SER A 193 56.61 -3.00 18.78
C SER A 193 57.22 -3.74 19.98
N ASP A 194 56.65 -4.87 20.41
CA ASP A 194 57.06 -5.59 21.65
C ASP A 194 57.87 -6.89 21.41
N ASP A 195 58.46 -7.08 20.22
CA ASP A 195 59.29 -8.27 19.95
C ASP A 195 60.66 -7.92 19.34
N LEU A 196 61.41 -7.03 20.01
CA LEU A 196 62.84 -6.79 19.79
C LEU A 196 63.55 -6.47 21.12
N THR A 197 63.66 -7.46 22.00
CA THR A 197 64.72 -7.54 23.03
C THR A 197 65.09 -8.99 23.33
#